data_AF-A0AAP5BKQ3-F1
#
_entry.id   AF-A0AAP5BKQ3-F1
#
_cell.length_a   1.000
_cell.length_b   1.000
_cell.length_c   1.000
_cell.angle_alpha   90.00
_cell.angle_beta   90.00
_cell.angle_gamma   90.00
#
_symmetry.space_group_name_H-M   'P 1'
#
loop_
_entity.id
_entity.type
_entity.pdbx_description
1 polymer ?
#
loop_
_entity_poly.entity_id
_entity_poly.type
_entity_poly.pdbx_seq_one_letter_code
_entity_poly.pdbx_strand_id
1 'polypeptide(L)' 'MSTLTVALALRAAINVLRDSAESRKMPNGDPLNEVVVQLHFDAAETLEESLSDLLDHE' A
#
# COMPACT_ATOMS: atom_id res chain seq x y z
N MET A 1 -8.29 -18.59 -12.88
CA MET A 1 -8.46 -17.62 -11.78
C MET A 1 -7.11 -17.49 -11.12
N SER A 2 -6.52 -16.30 -11.06
CA SER A 2 -5.24 -16.11 -10.37
C SER A 2 -5.42 -16.51 -8.91
N THR A 3 -4.62 -17.45 -8.43
CA THR A 3 -4.56 -17.79 -7.01
C THR A 3 -4.08 -16.54 -6.28
N LEU A 4 -4.89 -16.04 -5.34
CA LEU A 4 -4.51 -14.90 -4.51
C LEU A 4 -3.30 -15.32 -3.66
N THR A 5 -2.13 -14.76 -3.94
CA THR A 5 -0.93 -14.93 -3.10
C THR A 5 -0.81 -13.76 -2.15
N VAL A 6 -0.09 -13.97 -1.04
CA VAL A 6 0.22 -12.90 -0.08
C VAL A 6 0.98 -11.77 -0.78
N ALA A 7 1.94 -12.09 -1.64
CA ALA A 7 2.66 -11.10 -2.45
C ALA A 7 1.73 -10.22 -3.30
N LEU A 8 0.71 -10.83 -3.92
CA LEU A 8 -0.25 -10.10 -4.76
C LEU A 8 -1.15 -9.19 -3.93
N ALA A 9 -1.58 -9.64 -2.75
CA ALA A 9 -2.37 -8.85 -1.81
C ALA A 9 -1.59 -7.66 -1.25
N LEU A 10 -0.33 -7.88 -0.85
CA LEU A 10 0.57 -6.83 -0.38
C LEU A 10 0.79 -5.78 -1.46
N ARG A 11 1.07 -6.20 -2.71
CA ARG A 11 1.26 -5.29 -3.82
C ARG A 11 0.01 -4.45 -4.13
N ALA A 12 -1.17 -5.05 -4.04
CA ALA A 12 -2.42 -4.31 -4.20
C ALA A 12 -2.62 -3.26 -3.08
N ALA A 13 -2.31 -3.62 -1.83
CA ALA A 13 -2.40 -2.70 -0.70
C ALA A 13 -1.42 -1.52 -0.83
N ILE A 14 -0.16 -1.78 -1.19
CA ILE A 14 0.86 -0.75 -1.42
C ILE A 14 0.40 0.26 -2.47
N ASN A 15 -0.14 -0.22 -3.60
CA ASN A 15 -0.64 0.65 -4.66
C ASN A 15 -1.77 1.56 -4.16
N VAL A 16 -2.75 1.00 -3.44
CA VAL A 16 -3.86 1.80 -2.89
C VAL A 16 -3.37 2.85 -1.90
N LEU A 17 -2.38 2.52 -1.06
CA LEU A 17 -1.80 3.47 -0.11
C LEU A 17 -1.11 4.63 -0.82
N ARG A 18 -0.27 4.34 -1.83
CA ARG A 18 0.42 5.36 -2.65
C ARG A 18 -0.59 6.22 -3.42
N ASP A 19 -1.53 5.60 -4.12
CA ASP A 19 -2.56 6.32 -4.88
C ASP A 19 -3.40 7.24 -3.99
N SER A 20 -3.74 6.78 -2.78
CA SER A 20 -4.51 7.58 -1.82
C SER A 20 -3.68 8.76 -1.29
N ALA A 21 -2.40 8.55 -1.00
CA ALA A 21 -1.49 9.58 -0.52
C ALA A 21 -1.23 10.65 -1.60
N GLU A 22 -0.95 10.22 -2.83
CA GLU A 22 -0.70 11.10 -3.99
C GLU A 22 -1.93 11.92 -4.36
N SER A 23 -3.11 11.28 -4.42
CA SER A 23 -4.37 11.97 -4.70
C SER A 23 -4.91 12.77 -3.51
N ARG A 24 -4.30 12.61 -2.33
CA ARG A 24 -4.76 13.15 -1.04
C ARG A 24 -6.22 12.81 -0.75
N LYS A 25 -6.64 11.62 -1.15
CA LYS A 25 -8.04 11.18 -1.11
C LYS A 25 -8.13 9.67 -0.94
N MET A 26 -8.95 9.23 -0.01
CA MET A 26 -9.28 7.83 0.18
C MET A 26 -10.11 7.29 -1.00
N PRO A 27 -10.08 5.97 -1.26
CA PRO A 27 -10.84 5.36 -2.35
C PRO A 27 -12.35 5.60 -2.27
N ASN A 28 -12.87 5.81 -1.06
CA ASN A 28 -14.28 6.09 -0.81
C ASN A 28 -14.71 7.54 -1.13
N GLY A 29 -13.77 8.45 -1.36
CA GLY A 29 -14.11 9.86 -1.55
C GLY A 29 -13.50 10.83 -0.54
N ASP A 30 -13.08 10.34 0.63
CA ASP A 30 -12.76 11.23 1.75
C ASP A 30 -11.38 11.89 1.59
N PRO A 31 -11.25 13.20 1.84
CA PRO A 31 -9.95 13.87 1.75
C PRO A 31 -9.00 13.40 2.85
N LEU A 32 -7.73 13.25 2.51
CA LEU A 32 -6.66 13.00 3.46
C LEU A 32 -6.00 14.32 3.89
N ASN A 33 -5.79 14.47 5.19
CA ASN A 33 -4.96 15.55 5.72
C ASN A 33 -3.47 15.20 5.57
N GLU A 34 -2.59 16.19 5.72
CA GLU A 34 -1.15 16.04 5.48
C GLU A 34 -0.47 15.00 6.39
N VAL A 35 -0.89 14.90 7.65
CA VAL A 35 -0.39 13.89 8.59
C VAL A 35 -0.75 12.48 8.13
N VAL A 36 -1.98 12.29 7.67
CA VAL A 36 -2.45 10.99 7.17
C VAL A 36 -1.83 10.67 5.82
N VAL A 37 -1.57 11.65 4.95
CA VAL A 37 -0.83 11.44 3.70
C VAL A 37 0.56 10.86 4.00
N GLN A 38 1.29 11.42 4.96
CA GLN A 38 2.60 10.87 5.36
C GLN A 38 2.47 9.46 5.93
N LEU A 39 1.50 9.23 6.82
CA LEU A 39 1.23 7.89 7.36
C LEU A 39 0.99 6.83 6.26
N HIS A 40 0.29 7.21 5.18
CA HIS A 40 0.07 6.31 4.05
C HIS A 40 1.35 5.99 3.27
N PHE A 41 2.25 6.97 3.12
CA PHE A 41 3.57 6.73 2.52
C PHE A 41 4.43 5.82 3.40
N ASP A 42 4.50 6.09 4.71
CA ASP A 42 5.27 5.28 5.67
C ASP A 42 4.75 3.83 5.71
N ALA A 43 3.41 3.66 5.68
CA ALA A 43 2.79 2.36 5.62
C ALA A 43 3.11 1.63 4.30
N ALA A 44 3.11 2.35 3.17
CA ALA A 44 3.47 1.77 1.87
C ALA A 44 4.94 1.30 1.84
N GLU A 45 5.86 2.09 2.42
CA GLU A 45 7.27 1.72 2.55
C GLU A 45 7.45 0.48 3.43
N THR A 46 6.83 0.45 4.61
CA THR A 46 6.87 -0.71 5.53
C THR A 46 6.37 -2.00 4.85
N LEU A 47 5.30 -1.89 4.06
CA LEU A 47 4.76 -3.03 3.31
C LEU A 47 5.65 -3.44 2.14
N GLU A 48 6.39 -2.51 1.52
CA GLU A 48 7.34 -2.80 0.45
C GLU A 48 8.55 -3.57 0.96
N GLU A 49 9.05 -3.24 2.16
CA GLU A 49 10.05 -4.02 2.88
C GLU A 49 9.53 -5.44 3.16
N SER A 50 8.33 -5.54 3.73
CA SER A 50 7.70 -6.83 4.03
C SER A 50 7.46 -7.70 2.78
N LEU A 51 7.13 -7.08 1.65
CA LEU A 51 6.97 -7.77 0.37
C LEU A 51 8.33 -8.26 -0.16
N SER A 52 9.38 -7.46 -0.03
CA SER A 52 10.73 -7.84 -0.45
C SER A 52 11.23 -9.03 0.36
N ASP A 53 11.08 -8.99 1.68
CA ASP A 53 11.40 -10.12 2.56
C ASP A 53 10.61 -11.37 2.16
N LEU A 54 9.31 -11.24 1.87
CA LEU A 54 8.50 -12.38 1.46
C LEU A 54 9.00 -13.03 0.15
N LEU A 55 9.38 -12.20 -0.83
CA LEU A 55 9.89 -12.67 -2.12
C LEU A 55 11.28 -13.33 -2.00
N ASP A 56 12.11 -12.88 -1.06
CA ASP A 56 13.43 -13.48 -0.79
C ASP A 56 13.32 -14.87 -0.12
N HIS A 57 12.17 -15.19 0.47
CA HIS A 57 11.90 -16.46 1.17
C HIS A 57 10.95 -17.42 0.41
N GLU A 58 10.51 -17.06 -0.81
CA GLU A 58 9.73 -17.93 -1.73
C GLU A 58 10.63 -18.73 -2.68
#